data_AF-A0A1W2FUW3-F1
#
_entry.id   AF-A0A1W2FUW3-F1
#
_cell.length_a   1.000
_cell.length_b   1.000
_cell.length_c   1.000
_cell.angle_alpha   90.00
_cell.angle_beta   90.00
_cell.angle_gamma   90.00
#
_symmetry.space_group_name_H-M   'P 1'
#
loop_
_entity.id
_entity.type
_entity.pdbx_description
1 polymer ?
#
loop_
_entity_poly.entity_id
_entity_poly.type
_entity_poly.pdbx_seq_one_letter_code
_entity_poly.pdbx_strand_id
1 'polypeptide(L)'
;MSDVRTAAPTHYRVLAGLVFGALAGVALGLVLAPPLVVAGVVDAGAAVRYGLPVTRVLLDISATIVVGLSILPKLLGFDRPTHTEPVMRIARPAAVIAAAVWVVTALTAIVLQAAELRPGSDVSVGNAIDYIANIGAGRGLLFSAACAFVYLIIGVMAVRSGESVPAELRILVSMFGLLPIPVTGHASNWKYHDYSMVSMELHVLGAAAWTGGLGALMALVAYRKGLLAIALPRFSKIATVSLVVVAVTGLFNGLLELVLNPVVPFPQSLFTTGYGLLFLGKTVCAGLIAVLGAHIRWRLLPKISQHKVTAIVQWAILEVTIMGVAFGLAVVLSRAPVS
;
A
#
# COMPACT_ATOMS: atom_id res chain seq x y z
N MET A 1 -7.97 -41.44 -14.14
CA MET A 1 -8.71 -40.23 -13.71
C MET A 1 -7.70 -39.34 -13.00
N SER A 2 -7.15 -38.36 -13.70
CA SER A 2 -6.19 -37.41 -13.14
C SER A 2 -6.92 -36.37 -12.32
N ASP A 3 -6.56 -36.22 -11.05
CA ASP A 3 -7.03 -35.19 -10.15
C ASP A 3 -6.96 -33.81 -10.82
N VAL A 4 -8.12 -33.26 -11.17
CA VAL A 4 -8.27 -31.85 -11.48
C VAL A 4 -8.12 -31.12 -10.15
N ARG A 5 -6.86 -30.88 -9.74
CA ARG A 5 -6.57 -29.87 -8.72
C ARG A 5 -7.16 -28.57 -9.25
N THR A 6 -8.30 -28.17 -8.68
CA THR A 6 -8.91 -26.86 -8.82
C THR A 6 -7.94 -25.83 -8.25
N ALA A 7 -6.90 -25.52 -9.02
CA ALA A 7 -5.96 -24.47 -8.68
C ALA A 7 -6.78 -23.18 -8.58
N ALA A 8 -6.89 -22.64 -7.36
CA ALA A 8 -7.54 -21.36 -7.12
C ALA A 8 -7.04 -20.34 -8.15
N PRO A 9 -7.95 -19.60 -8.80
CA PRO A 9 -7.54 -18.69 -9.85
C PRO A 9 -6.61 -17.62 -9.29
N THR A 10 -5.63 -17.25 -10.09
CA THR A 10 -4.39 -16.62 -9.63
C THR A 10 -4.56 -15.25 -8.99
N HIS A 11 -5.65 -14.56 -9.30
CA HIS A 11 -6.01 -13.33 -8.60
C HIS A 11 -6.18 -13.57 -7.09
N TYR A 12 -6.77 -14.69 -6.65
CA TYR A 12 -6.86 -15.01 -5.23
C TYR A 12 -5.49 -15.27 -4.62
N ARG A 13 -4.56 -15.90 -5.35
CA ARG A 13 -3.22 -16.20 -4.83
C ARG A 13 -2.39 -14.92 -4.63
N VAL A 14 -2.48 -13.97 -5.56
CA VAL A 14 -1.81 -12.68 -5.47
C VAL A 14 -2.40 -11.85 -4.33
N LEU A 15 -3.73 -11.75 -4.26
CA LEU A 15 -4.43 -11.03 -3.18
C LEU A 15 -4.15 -11.66 -1.81
N ALA A 16 -4.21 -13.00 -1.71
CA ALA A 16 -3.89 -13.71 -0.49
C ALA A 16 -2.43 -13.45 -0.07
N GLY A 17 -1.46 -13.52 -1.00
CA GLY A 17 -0.06 -13.21 -0.70
C GLY A 17 0.12 -11.79 -0.14
N LEU A 18 -0.53 -10.79 -0.75
CA LEU A 18 -0.49 -9.41 -0.26
C LEU A 18 -1.10 -9.27 1.14
N VAL A 19 -2.31 -9.81 1.34
CA VAL A 19 -3.04 -9.70 2.61
C VAL A 19 -2.34 -10.48 3.73
N PHE A 20 -1.95 -11.72 3.49
CA PHE A 20 -1.21 -12.53 4.47
C PHE A 20 0.15 -11.91 4.79
N GLY A 21 0.86 -11.40 3.78
CA GLY A 21 2.11 -10.68 3.98
C GLY A 21 1.91 -9.46 4.88
N ALA A 22 0.88 -8.66 4.63
CA ALA A 22 0.60 -7.48 5.43
C ALA A 22 0.18 -7.80 6.87
N LEU A 23 -0.68 -8.79 7.07
CA LEU A 23 -1.06 -9.25 8.40
C LEU A 23 0.14 -9.83 9.17
N ALA A 24 1.01 -10.59 8.50
CA ALA A 24 2.25 -11.09 9.08
C ALA A 24 3.20 -9.94 9.45
N GLY A 25 3.30 -8.92 8.60
CA GLY A 25 4.07 -7.70 8.88
C GLY A 25 3.55 -6.94 10.11
N VAL A 26 2.23 -6.80 10.25
CA VAL A 26 1.62 -6.20 11.45
C VAL A 26 1.91 -7.04 12.70
N ALA A 27 1.70 -8.35 12.62
CA ALA A 27 1.97 -9.26 13.73
C ALA A 27 3.44 -9.19 14.17
N LEU A 28 4.36 -9.25 13.21
CA LEU A 28 5.80 -9.12 13.47
C LEU A 28 6.12 -7.75 14.07
N GLY A 29 5.55 -6.68 13.53
CA GLY A 29 5.75 -5.33 14.05
C GLY A 29 5.28 -5.19 15.49
N LEU A 30 4.10 -5.72 15.83
CA LEU A 30 3.54 -5.67 17.19
C LEU A 30 4.37 -6.48 18.20
N VAL A 31 5.04 -7.55 17.74
CA VAL A 31 5.97 -8.33 18.57
C VAL A 31 7.28 -7.57 18.79
N LEU A 32 7.81 -6.92 17.76
CA LEU A 32 9.09 -6.19 17.81
C LEU A 32 8.99 -4.84 18.52
N ALA A 33 7.84 -4.18 18.45
CA ALA A 33 7.54 -2.90 19.08
C ALA A 33 6.15 -2.95 19.75
N PRO A 34 6.03 -3.61 20.91
CA PRO A 34 4.76 -3.69 21.61
C PRO A 34 4.30 -2.30 22.05
N PRO A 35 2.98 -2.01 21.97
CA PRO A 35 2.43 -0.73 22.44
C PRO A 35 2.79 -0.47 23.89
N LEU A 36 3.33 0.71 24.19
CA LEU A 36 3.67 1.11 25.55
C LEU A 36 2.39 1.23 26.38
N VAL A 37 2.31 0.44 27.46
CA VAL A 37 1.31 0.64 28.50
C VAL A 37 1.91 1.62 29.50
N VAL A 38 1.57 2.91 29.36
CA VAL A 38 1.99 3.93 30.32
C VAL A 38 1.11 3.82 31.56
N ALA A 39 1.71 3.48 32.71
CA ALA A 39 1.01 3.40 33.97
C ALA A 39 0.35 4.76 34.31
N GLY A 40 -0.97 4.77 34.48
CA GLY A 40 -1.75 5.98 34.81
C GLY A 40 -2.55 6.59 33.65
N VAL A 41 -2.37 6.10 32.41
CA VAL A 41 -3.23 6.47 31.27
C VAL A 41 -4.31 5.41 31.09
N VAL A 42 -5.57 5.83 30.93
CA VAL A 42 -6.68 4.92 30.64
C VAL A 42 -6.43 4.28 29.27
N ASP A 43 -6.36 2.96 29.22
CA ASP A 43 -6.14 2.22 27.97
C ASP A 43 -7.40 2.36 27.08
N ALA A 44 -7.20 2.67 25.79
CA ALA A 44 -8.27 2.74 24.79
C ALA A 44 -8.94 1.37 24.54
N GLY A 45 -8.40 0.30 25.13
CA GLY A 45 -8.96 -1.04 25.12
C GLY A 45 -8.44 -1.87 23.95
N ALA A 46 -8.49 -3.20 24.10
CA ALA A 46 -7.94 -4.14 23.12
C ALA A 46 -8.54 -3.97 21.71
N ALA A 47 -9.82 -3.60 21.61
CA ALA A 47 -10.51 -3.38 20.35
C ALA A 47 -9.89 -2.24 19.53
N VAL A 48 -9.55 -1.11 20.16
CA VAL A 48 -8.93 0.05 19.50
C VAL A 48 -7.45 -0.26 19.18
N ARG A 49 -6.74 -0.84 20.16
CA ARG A 49 -5.31 -1.18 20.05
C ARG A 49 -4.99 -2.13 18.89
N TYR A 50 -5.80 -3.18 18.69
CA TYR A 50 -5.59 -4.12 17.58
C TYR A 50 -6.40 -3.75 16.34
N GLY A 51 -7.55 -3.09 16.49
CA GLY A 51 -8.39 -2.66 15.38
C GLY A 51 -7.69 -1.64 14.50
N LEU A 52 -6.97 -0.69 15.08
CA LEU A 52 -6.31 0.39 14.34
C LEU A 52 -5.26 -0.10 13.32
N PRO A 53 -4.28 -0.94 13.68
CA PRO A 53 -3.33 -1.49 12.72
C PRO A 53 -4.01 -2.28 11.60
N VAL A 54 -5.04 -3.06 11.93
CA VAL A 54 -5.78 -3.87 10.96
C VAL A 54 -6.55 -2.97 9.98
N THR A 55 -7.31 -2.01 10.49
CA THR A 55 -8.04 -1.05 9.64
C THR A 55 -7.11 -0.27 8.75
N ARG A 56 -5.93 0.14 9.27
CA ARG A 56 -4.94 0.87 8.48
C ARG A 56 -4.33 0.03 7.37
N VAL A 57 -3.98 -1.23 7.63
CA VAL A 57 -3.50 -2.13 6.58
C VAL A 57 -4.57 -2.36 5.51
N LEU A 58 -5.83 -2.55 5.90
CA LEU A 58 -6.91 -2.70 4.94
C LEU A 58 -7.10 -1.45 4.07
N LEU A 59 -6.94 -0.26 4.66
CA LEU A 59 -6.93 1.01 3.94
C LEU A 59 -5.78 1.05 2.92
N ASP A 60 -4.54 0.77 3.35
CA ASP A 60 -3.37 0.85 2.48
C ASP A 60 -3.43 -0.19 1.34
N ILE A 61 -3.89 -1.41 1.61
CA ILE A 61 -4.08 -2.47 0.60
C ILE A 61 -5.17 -2.07 -0.40
N SER A 62 -6.33 -1.62 0.09
CA SER A 62 -7.45 -1.28 -0.78
C SER A 62 -7.11 -0.10 -1.70
N ALA A 63 -6.44 0.93 -1.18
CA ALA A 63 -5.93 2.04 -1.98
C ALA A 63 -4.87 1.60 -3.01
N THR A 64 -3.95 0.72 -2.62
CA THR A 64 -2.94 0.14 -3.52
C THR A 64 -3.58 -0.68 -4.65
N ILE A 65 -4.61 -1.47 -4.35
CA ILE A 65 -5.37 -2.21 -5.37
C ILE A 65 -6.05 -1.25 -6.35
N VAL A 66 -6.69 -0.18 -5.84
CA VAL A 66 -7.33 0.86 -6.66
C VAL A 66 -6.33 1.49 -7.63
N VAL A 67 -5.14 1.89 -7.14
CA VAL A 67 -4.07 2.46 -7.97
C VAL A 67 -3.62 1.46 -9.04
N GLY A 68 -3.37 0.20 -8.64
CA GLY A 68 -2.95 -0.86 -9.55
C GLY A 68 -3.92 -1.11 -10.70
N LEU A 69 -5.21 -1.22 -10.36
CA LEU A 69 -6.28 -1.42 -11.34
C LEU A 69 -6.50 -0.19 -12.23
N SER A 70 -6.21 1.01 -11.73
CA SER A 70 -6.27 2.27 -12.50
C SER A 70 -5.17 2.38 -13.55
N ILE A 71 -3.98 1.85 -13.27
CA ILE A 71 -2.83 1.88 -14.19
C ILE A 71 -2.98 0.84 -15.32
N LEU A 72 -3.73 -0.24 -15.08
CA LEU A 72 -3.83 -1.39 -15.97
C LEU A 72 -4.30 -1.08 -17.41
N PRO A 73 -5.32 -0.23 -17.67
CA PRO A 73 -5.73 0.15 -19.02
C PRO A 73 -4.58 0.77 -19.83
N LYS A 74 -3.79 1.65 -19.20
CA LYS A 74 -2.65 2.31 -19.84
C LYS A 74 -1.53 1.33 -20.19
N LEU A 75 -1.32 0.30 -19.38
CA LEU A 75 -0.35 -0.76 -19.65
C LEU A 75 -0.75 -1.63 -20.84
N LEU A 76 -2.04 -2.00 -20.90
CA LEU A 76 -2.57 -2.83 -21.98
C LEU A 76 -2.66 -2.08 -23.31
N GLY A 77 -2.87 -0.76 -23.26
CA GLY A 77 -3.05 0.08 -24.45
C GLY A 77 -4.46 -0.01 -25.02
N PHE A 78 -4.81 0.96 -25.87
CA PHE A 78 -6.15 1.10 -26.44
C PHE A 78 -6.29 0.52 -27.85
N ASP A 79 -5.19 0.02 -28.43
CA ASP A 79 -5.10 -0.40 -29.84
C ASP A 79 -5.85 -1.72 -30.13
N ARG A 80 -6.16 -2.53 -29.10
CA ARG A 80 -6.73 -3.89 -29.25
C ARG A 80 -7.87 -4.16 -28.26
N PRO A 81 -9.00 -3.44 -28.37
CA PRO A 81 -10.11 -3.52 -27.40
C PRO A 81 -10.68 -4.94 -27.23
N THR A 82 -10.69 -5.75 -28.29
CA THR A 82 -11.19 -7.13 -28.27
C THR A 82 -10.42 -8.05 -27.30
N HIS A 83 -9.12 -7.80 -27.10
CA HIS A 83 -8.30 -8.59 -26.19
C HIS A 83 -8.20 -7.98 -24.79
N THR A 84 -8.32 -6.65 -24.67
CA THR A 84 -8.20 -5.94 -23.38
C THR A 84 -9.51 -5.91 -22.61
N GLU A 85 -10.67 -5.84 -23.28
CA GLU A 85 -11.98 -5.73 -22.63
C GLU A 85 -12.32 -6.90 -21.68
N PRO A 86 -12.01 -8.18 -21.99
CA PRO A 86 -12.23 -9.28 -21.04
C PRO A 86 -11.47 -9.10 -19.72
N VAL A 87 -10.33 -8.42 -19.74
CA VAL A 87 -9.54 -8.09 -18.54
C VAL A 87 -10.20 -6.91 -17.81
N MET A 88 -10.59 -5.87 -18.55
CA MET A 88 -11.21 -4.66 -17.98
C MET A 88 -12.58 -4.92 -17.37
N ARG A 89 -13.36 -5.86 -17.92
CA ARG A 89 -14.65 -6.28 -17.36
C ARG A 89 -14.53 -6.86 -15.94
N ILE A 90 -13.38 -7.42 -15.59
CA ILE A 90 -13.08 -7.89 -14.22
C ILE A 90 -12.42 -6.78 -13.40
N ALA A 91 -11.51 -6.01 -14.00
CA ALA A 91 -10.77 -4.95 -13.32
C ALA A 91 -11.68 -3.81 -12.82
N ARG A 92 -12.66 -3.37 -13.61
CA ARG A 92 -13.52 -2.22 -13.27
C ARG A 92 -14.39 -2.51 -12.03
N PRO A 93 -15.15 -3.61 -11.92
CA PRO A 93 -15.89 -3.93 -10.70
C PRO A 93 -14.98 -4.17 -9.50
N ALA A 94 -13.83 -4.82 -9.69
CA ALA A 94 -12.86 -5.03 -8.61
C ALA A 94 -12.33 -3.69 -8.05
N ALA A 95 -12.10 -2.70 -8.91
CA ALA A 95 -11.67 -1.37 -8.48
C ALA A 95 -12.77 -0.63 -7.71
N VAL A 96 -14.05 -0.80 -8.08
CA VAL A 96 -15.19 -0.24 -7.34
C VAL A 96 -15.28 -0.85 -5.94
N ILE A 97 -15.16 -2.17 -5.83
CA ILE A 97 -15.19 -2.87 -4.54
C ILE A 97 -14.01 -2.41 -3.67
N ALA A 98 -12.80 -2.36 -4.24
CA ALA A 98 -11.62 -1.89 -3.52
C ALA A 98 -11.78 -0.44 -3.05
N ALA A 99 -12.34 0.45 -3.87
CA ALA A 99 -12.63 1.82 -3.47
C ALA A 99 -13.68 1.92 -2.37
N ALA A 100 -14.72 1.07 -2.38
CA ALA A 100 -15.69 1.00 -1.30
C ALA A 100 -15.04 0.55 0.02
N VAL A 101 -14.18 -0.46 -0.02
CA VAL A 101 -13.39 -0.89 1.13
C VAL A 101 -12.48 0.24 1.63
N TRP A 102 -11.86 0.99 0.73
CA TRP A 102 -11.04 2.15 1.08
C TRP A 102 -11.86 3.22 1.81
N VAL A 103 -13.03 3.59 1.31
CA VAL A 103 -13.92 4.55 2.00
C VAL A 103 -14.29 4.07 3.39
N VAL A 104 -14.76 2.82 3.51
CA VAL A 104 -15.18 2.26 4.80
C VAL A 104 -14.01 2.23 5.79
N THR A 105 -12.86 1.72 5.37
CA THR A 105 -11.68 1.61 6.24
C THR A 105 -11.12 2.97 6.63
N ALA A 106 -11.15 3.98 5.76
CA ALA A 106 -10.77 5.35 6.09
C ALA A 106 -11.70 5.97 7.15
N LEU A 107 -13.03 5.80 7.00
CA LEU A 107 -14.00 6.28 8.00
C LEU A 107 -13.89 5.51 9.32
N THR A 108 -13.70 4.19 9.28
CA THR A 108 -13.45 3.39 10.48
C THR A 108 -12.16 3.82 11.18
N ALA A 109 -11.10 4.15 10.43
CA ALA A 109 -9.85 4.63 11.00
C ALA A 109 -10.02 5.98 11.73
N ILE A 110 -10.89 6.87 11.22
CA ILE A 110 -11.23 8.14 11.90
C ILE A 110 -11.92 7.85 13.24
N VAL A 111 -12.92 6.97 13.24
CA VAL A 111 -13.68 6.62 14.45
C VAL A 111 -12.77 5.97 15.50
N LEU A 112 -11.92 5.03 15.10
CA LEU A 112 -11.01 4.35 16.00
C LEU A 112 -9.94 5.29 16.57
N GLN A 113 -9.41 6.22 15.77
CA GLN A 113 -8.44 7.22 16.28
C GLN A 113 -9.11 8.25 17.20
N ALA A 114 -10.36 8.63 16.92
CA ALA A 114 -11.12 9.48 17.84
C ALA A 114 -11.34 8.78 19.19
N ALA A 115 -11.60 7.48 19.19
CA ALA A 115 -11.72 6.67 20.40
C ALA A 115 -10.38 6.53 21.15
N GLU A 116 -9.26 6.41 20.42
CA GLU A 116 -7.90 6.40 20.99
C GLU A 116 -7.58 7.72 21.72
N LEU A 117 -8.07 8.86 21.20
CA LEU A 117 -7.83 10.18 21.78
C LEU A 117 -8.65 10.45 23.07
N ARG A 118 -9.77 9.74 23.26
CA ARG A 118 -10.66 9.89 24.43
C ARG A 118 -11.00 8.52 25.05
N PRO A 119 -10.02 7.84 25.68
CA PRO A 119 -10.24 6.53 26.28
C PRO A 119 -11.36 6.57 27.32
N GLY A 120 -12.31 5.62 27.25
CA GLY A 120 -13.44 5.52 28.19
C GLY A 120 -14.67 6.36 27.87
N SER A 121 -14.66 7.13 26.77
CA SER A 121 -15.86 7.80 26.25
C SER A 121 -16.62 6.92 25.24
N ASP A 122 -17.95 7.07 25.15
CA ASP A 122 -18.74 6.37 24.14
C ASP A 122 -18.30 6.75 22.73
N VAL A 123 -18.30 5.77 21.82
CA VAL A 123 -18.05 6.01 20.40
C VAL A 123 -19.24 6.80 19.83
N SER A 124 -19.02 8.09 19.56
CA SER A 124 -20.04 8.99 19.03
C SER A 124 -19.60 9.68 17.74
N VAL A 125 -20.58 10.04 16.91
CA VAL A 125 -20.34 10.84 15.69
C VAL A 125 -19.75 12.20 16.05
N GLY A 126 -20.16 12.78 17.19
CA GLY A 126 -19.59 14.03 17.71
C GLY A 126 -18.08 13.93 17.95
N ASN A 127 -17.61 12.84 18.56
CA ASN A 127 -16.18 12.61 18.78
C ASN A 127 -15.39 12.50 17.47
N ALA A 128 -15.96 11.86 16.44
CA ALA A 128 -15.33 11.77 15.13
C ALA A 128 -15.26 13.14 14.42
N ILE A 129 -16.32 13.95 14.52
CA ILE A 129 -16.34 15.32 13.97
C ILE A 129 -15.31 16.19 14.70
N ASP A 130 -15.24 16.12 16.02
CA ASP A 130 -14.23 16.83 16.83
C ASP A 130 -12.81 16.45 16.42
N TYR A 131 -12.54 15.15 16.19
CA TYR A 131 -11.24 14.68 15.74
C TYR A 131 -10.87 15.26 14.38
N ILE A 132 -11.79 15.26 13.41
CA ILE A 132 -11.59 15.90 12.10
C ILE A 132 -11.37 17.41 12.26
N ALA A 133 -12.14 18.07 13.13
CA ALA A 133 -12.06 19.51 13.30
C ALA A 133 -10.73 19.94 13.94
N ASN A 134 -10.19 19.17 14.87
CA ASN A 134 -9.05 19.60 15.70
C ASN A 134 -7.72 18.91 15.35
N ILE A 135 -7.74 17.76 14.69
CA ILE A 135 -6.54 16.96 14.40
C ILE A 135 -6.30 16.88 12.89
N GLY A 136 -5.10 17.29 12.45
CA GLY A 136 -4.69 17.25 11.04
C GLY A 136 -4.80 15.86 10.42
N ALA A 137 -4.47 14.81 11.20
CA ALA A 137 -4.61 13.43 10.77
C ALA A 137 -6.05 13.04 10.42
N GLY A 138 -7.04 13.53 11.18
CA GLY A 138 -8.47 13.33 10.91
C GLY A 138 -8.90 13.98 9.59
N ARG A 139 -8.43 15.21 9.32
CA ARG A 139 -8.68 15.91 8.05
C ARG A 139 -8.08 15.17 6.86
N GLY A 140 -6.85 14.67 7.01
CA GLY A 140 -6.18 13.90 5.97
C GLY A 140 -6.94 12.61 5.61
N LEU A 141 -7.41 11.86 6.62
CA LEU A 141 -8.22 10.66 6.39
C LEU A 141 -9.58 10.98 5.78
N LEU A 142 -10.24 12.07 6.19
CA LEU A 142 -11.50 12.48 5.58
C LEU A 142 -11.30 12.85 4.11
N PHE A 143 -10.23 13.57 3.78
CA PHE A 143 -9.88 13.89 2.40
C PHE A 143 -9.61 12.61 1.58
N SER A 144 -8.84 11.68 2.13
CA SER A 144 -8.59 10.37 1.50
C SER A 144 -9.90 9.62 1.24
N ALA A 145 -10.81 9.57 2.23
CA ALA A 145 -12.14 8.98 2.08
C ALA A 145 -12.98 9.68 1.00
N ALA A 146 -12.93 11.00 0.92
CA ALA A 146 -13.64 11.78 -0.11
C ALA A 146 -13.09 11.46 -1.51
N CYS A 147 -11.77 11.43 -1.70
CA CYS A 147 -11.16 11.02 -2.97
C CYS A 147 -11.51 9.57 -3.34
N ALA A 148 -11.49 8.65 -2.38
CA ALA A 148 -11.89 7.26 -2.60
C ALA A 148 -13.38 7.15 -2.99
N PHE A 149 -14.25 7.97 -2.41
CA PHE A 149 -15.67 8.03 -2.76
C PHE A 149 -15.89 8.61 -4.16
N VAL A 150 -15.18 9.68 -4.53
CA VAL A 150 -15.19 10.22 -5.90
C VAL A 150 -14.70 9.16 -6.88
N TYR A 151 -13.61 8.45 -6.56
CA TYR A 151 -13.12 7.34 -7.37
C TYR A 151 -14.18 6.25 -7.51
N LEU A 152 -14.89 5.90 -6.44
CA LEU A 152 -15.97 4.90 -6.47
C LEU A 152 -17.05 5.29 -7.49
N ILE A 153 -17.50 6.55 -7.48
CA ILE A 153 -18.50 7.07 -8.44
C ILE A 153 -17.97 6.95 -9.87
N ILE A 154 -16.73 7.41 -10.12
CA ILE A 154 -16.07 7.32 -11.42
C ILE A 154 -15.93 5.84 -11.86
N GLY A 155 -15.62 4.94 -10.93
CA GLY A 155 -15.51 3.50 -11.16
C GLY A 155 -16.85 2.87 -11.54
N VAL A 156 -17.93 3.24 -10.86
CA VAL A 156 -19.30 2.80 -11.21
C VAL A 156 -19.68 3.28 -12.60
N MET A 157 -19.34 4.53 -12.95
CA MET A 157 -19.52 5.04 -14.31
C MET A 157 -18.69 4.25 -15.33
N ALA A 158 -17.43 3.94 -15.02
CA ALA A 158 -16.57 3.14 -15.90
C ALA A 158 -17.10 1.71 -16.09
N VAL A 159 -17.70 1.09 -15.06
CA VAL A 159 -18.37 -0.22 -15.19
C VAL A 159 -19.55 -0.15 -16.16
N ARG A 160 -20.32 0.94 -16.15
CA ARG A 160 -21.49 1.12 -17.01
C ARG A 160 -21.15 1.55 -18.44
N SER A 161 -20.16 2.43 -18.59
CA SER A 161 -19.88 3.15 -19.84
C SER A 161 -18.55 2.76 -20.48
N GLY A 162 -17.78 1.84 -19.88
CA GLY A 162 -16.52 1.35 -20.43
C GLY A 162 -15.38 2.36 -20.36
N GLU A 163 -14.56 2.43 -21.42
CA GLU A 163 -13.42 3.36 -21.51
C GLU A 163 -13.80 4.79 -21.94
N SER A 164 -15.10 5.14 -21.99
CA SER A 164 -15.50 6.55 -22.13
C SER A 164 -15.07 7.41 -20.94
N VAL A 165 -14.78 6.78 -19.79
CA VAL A 165 -14.18 7.40 -18.62
C VAL A 165 -12.64 7.33 -18.72
N PRO A 166 -11.94 8.47 -18.82
CA PRO A 166 -10.49 8.50 -18.98
C PRO A 166 -9.75 7.72 -17.87
N ALA A 167 -8.79 6.89 -18.25
CA ALA A 167 -7.96 6.16 -17.29
C ALA A 167 -7.05 7.12 -16.49
N GLU A 168 -6.65 8.23 -17.09
CA GLU A 168 -5.86 9.29 -16.48
C GLU A 168 -6.59 9.89 -15.29
N LEU A 169 -7.90 10.14 -15.42
CA LEU A 169 -8.72 10.67 -14.32
C LEU A 169 -8.76 9.70 -13.14
N ARG A 170 -8.92 8.40 -13.40
CA ARG A 170 -8.90 7.33 -12.37
C ARG A 170 -7.55 7.28 -11.64
N ILE A 171 -6.45 7.34 -12.38
CA ILE A 171 -5.10 7.37 -11.81
C ILE A 171 -4.91 8.63 -10.97
N LEU A 172 -5.29 9.80 -11.48
CA LEU A 172 -5.12 11.06 -10.77
C LEU A 172 -5.89 11.07 -9.45
N VAL A 173 -7.18 10.69 -9.46
CA VAL A 173 -8.00 10.69 -8.24
C VAL A 173 -7.48 9.68 -7.21
N SER A 174 -7.07 8.49 -7.65
CA SER A 174 -6.53 7.47 -6.74
C SER A 174 -5.19 7.87 -6.13
N MET A 175 -4.27 8.45 -6.91
CA MET A 175 -3.00 8.97 -6.40
C MET A 175 -3.22 10.16 -5.45
N PHE A 176 -4.15 11.06 -5.80
CA PHE A 176 -4.43 12.23 -4.99
C PHE A 176 -5.03 11.86 -3.61
N GLY A 177 -5.87 10.83 -3.56
CA GLY A 177 -6.41 10.31 -2.30
C GLY A 177 -5.37 9.68 -1.37
N LEU A 178 -4.19 9.32 -1.87
CA LEU A 178 -3.08 8.78 -1.07
C LEU A 178 -2.22 9.87 -0.41
N LEU A 179 -2.23 11.10 -0.93
CA LEU A 179 -1.36 12.19 -0.45
C LEU A 179 -1.51 12.51 1.05
N PRO A 180 -2.72 12.58 1.64
CA PRO A 180 -2.84 13.01 3.03
C PRO A 180 -2.55 11.89 4.04
N ILE A 181 -2.47 10.64 3.59
CA ILE A 181 -2.33 9.44 4.44
C ILE A 181 -1.06 9.48 5.30
N PRO A 182 0.11 9.94 4.79
CA PRO A 182 1.34 10.04 5.57
C PRO A 182 1.46 11.34 6.39
N VAL A 183 0.62 12.34 6.12
CA VAL A 183 0.63 13.69 6.73
C VAL A 183 -0.02 13.69 8.13
N THR A 184 -0.15 12.51 8.74
CA THR A 184 -0.92 12.29 9.97
C THR A 184 -0.06 12.40 11.25
N GLY A 185 1.24 12.73 11.15
CA GLY A 185 2.18 12.77 12.28
C GLY A 185 2.56 14.18 12.78
N HIS A 186 2.88 14.28 14.08
CA HIS A 186 3.24 15.50 14.84
C HIS A 186 4.53 16.24 14.42
N ALA A 187 5.03 16.08 13.19
CA ALA A 187 6.27 16.70 12.74
C ALA A 187 6.14 18.21 12.44
N SER A 188 5.19 18.91 13.07
CA SER A 188 4.73 20.24 12.71
C SER A 188 5.65 21.40 13.11
N ASN A 189 6.94 21.18 13.41
CA ASN A 189 7.82 22.31 13.77
C ASN A 189 9.33 22.06 13.54
N TRP A 190 9.79 21.91 12.29
CA TRP A 190 11.23 21.88 11.98
C TRP A 190 11.57 22.31 10.55
N LYS A 191 12.83 22.76 10.36
CA LYS A 191 13.36 23.39 9.13
C LYS A 191 13.25 22.55 7.85
N TYR A 192 13.04 21.23 7.93
CA TYR A 192 12.90 20.36 6.76
C TYR A 192 11.58 19.57 6.71
N HIS A 193 10.55 20.03 7.44
CA HIS A 193 9.21 19.45 7.40
C HIS A 193 8.71 19.25 5.95
N ASP A 194 8.82 20.28 5.12
CA ASP A 194 8.32 20.24 3.73
C ASP A 194 9.01 19.17 2.88
N TYR A 195 10.32 18.98 3.07
CA TYR A 195 11.09 17.95 2.36
C TYR A 195 10.72 16.54 2.82
N SER A 196 10.50 16.34 4.12
CA SER A 196 10.07 15.04 4.66
C SER A 196 8.66 14.67 4.20
N MET A 197 7.77 15.66 4.11
CA MET A 197 6.40 15.49 3.63
C MET A 197 6.39 15.04 2.16
N VAL A 198 7.06 15.79 1.28
CA VAL A 198 7.17 15.43 -0.15
C VAL A 198 7.86 14.08 -0.34
N SER A 199 8.92 13.78 0.44
CA SER A 199 9.60 12.49 0.39
C SER A 199 8.66 11.33 0.73
N MET A 200 7.87 11.46 1.81
CA MET A 200 6.94 10.43 2.24
C MET A 200 5.77 10.25 1.27
N GLU A 201 5.25 11.33 0.71
CA GLU A 201 4.24 11.28 -0.36
C GLU A 201 4.76 10.52 -1.58
N LEU A 202 5.95 10.90 -2.08
CA LEU A 202 6.60 10.21 -3.20
C LEU A 202 6.85 8.73 -2.90
N HIS A 203 7.23 8.39 -1.66
CA HIS A 203 7.40 7.02 -1.22
C HIS A 203 6.10 6.20 -1.34
N VAL A 204 5.00 6.72 -0.79
CA VAL A 204 3.71 6.01 -0.81
C VAL A 204 3.16 5.89 -2.23
N LEU A 205 3.22 6.96 -3.03
CA LEU A 205 2.79 6.92 -4.42
C LEU A 205 3.61 5.91 -5.23
N GLY A 206 4.94 5.91 -5.06
CA GLY A 206 5.84 4.96 -5.71
C GLY A 206 5.54 3.51 -5.32
N ALA A 207 5.37 3.25 -4.01
CA ALA A 207 5.09 1.94 -3.47
C ALA A 207 3.72 1.41 -3.91
N ALA A 208 2.68 2.27 -3.92
CA ALA A 208 1.35 1.91 -4.39
C ALA A 208 1.32 1.63 -5.89
N ALA A 209 1.98 2.46 -6.71
CA ALA A 209 2.07 2.25 -8.16
C ALA A 209 2.77 0.92 -8.50
N TRP A 210 3.81 0.58 -7.76
CA TRP A 210 4.59 -0.64 -7.97
C TRP A 210 3.86 -1.88 -7.48
N THR A 211 3.47 -1.91 -6.20
CA THR A 211 2.81 -3.07 -5.58
C THR A 211 1.46 -3.33 -6.23
N GLY A 212 0.66 -2.27 -6.40
CA GLY A 212 -0.65 -2.33 -7.03
C GLY A 212 -0.57 -2.73 -8.50
N GLY A 213 0.34 -2.10 -9.26
CA GLY A 213 0.50 -2.38 -10.68
C GLY A 213 0.99 -3.80 -10.95
N LEU A 214 1.95 -4.30 -10.15
CA LEU A 214 2.44 -5.68 -10.25
C LEU A 214 1.33 -6.66 -9.87
N GLY A 215 0.63 -6.39 -8.77
CA GLY A 215 -0.50 -7.20 -8.31
C GLY A 215 -1.60 -7.30 -9.37
N ALA A 216 -2.04 -6.18 -9.93
CA ALA A 216 -3.06 -6.13 -10.97
C ALA A 216 -2.63 -6.85 -12.26
N LEU A 217 -1.38 -6.61 -12.71
CA LEU A 217 -0.82 -7.26 -13.90
C LEU A 217 -0.75 -8.78 -13.73
N MET A 218 -0.31 -9.26 -12.57
CA MET A 218 -0.19 -10.70 -12.31
C MET A 218 -1.54 -11.37 -12.09
N ALA A 219 -2.45 -10.71 -11.37
CA ALA A 219 -3.77 -11.23 -11.08
C ALA A 219 -4.62 -11.39 -12.36
N LEU A 220 -4.54 -10.44 -13.29
CA LEU A 220 -5.47 -10.33 -14.41
C LEU A 220 -4.85 -10.61 -15.80
N VAL A 221 -3.54 -10.44 -15.96
CA VAL A 221 -2.87 -10.49 -17.28
C VAL A 221 -1.87 -11.65 -17.42
N ALA A 222 -1.34 -12.20 -16.33
CA ALA A 222 -0.24 -13.18 -16.39
C ALA A 222 -0.48 -14.41 -17.28
N TYR A 223 -1.73 -14.88 -17.41
CA TYR A 223 -2.07 -16.05 -18.24
C TYR A 223 -2.29 -15.71 -19.72
N ARG A 224 -2.43 -14.43 -20.05
CA ARG A 224 -2.64 -13.94 -21.41
C ARG A 224 -1.29 -13.55 -22.00
N LYS A 225 -0.51 -14.55 -22.46
CA LYS A 225 0.88 -14.37 -22.93
C LYS A 225 1.09 -13.17 -23.86
N GLY A 226 0.19 -12.98 -24.84
CA GLY A 226 0.28 -11.86 -25.78
C GLY A 226 0.07 -10.48 -25.13
N LEU A 227 -0.87 -10.37 -24.18
CA LEU A 227 -1.06 -9.11 -23.43
C LEU A 227 0.07 -8.89 -22.43
N LEU A 228 0.55 -9.95 -21.78
CA LEU A 228 1.66 -9.87 -20.84
C LEU A 228 2.94 -9.40 -21.53
N ALA A 229 3.23 -9.90 -22.75
CA ALA A 229 4.39 -9.49 -23.53
C ALA A 229 4.39 -7.99 -23.88
N ILE A 230 3.21 -7.36 -23.96
CA ILE A 230 3.04 -5.92 -24.23
C ILE A 230 3.08 -5.10 -22.94
N ALA A 231 2.33 -5.54 -21.93
CA ALA A 231 2.13 -4.79 -20.70
C ALA A 231 3.34 -4.87 -19.75
N LEU A 232 4.04 -6.01 -19.71
CA LEU A 232 5.14 -6.23 -18.77
C LEU A 232 6.37 -5.32 -19.05
N PRO A 233 6.81 -5.09 -20.31
CA PRO A 233 7.88 -4.11 -20.58
C PRO A 233 7.51 -2.68 -20.21
N ARG A 234 6.24 -2.28 -20.45
CA ARG A 234 5.72 -0.95 -20.06
C ARG A 234 5.71 -0.81 -18.54
N PHE A 235 5.22 -1.83 -17.84
CA PHE A 235 5.20 -1.87 -16.38
C PHE A 235 6.60 -1.88 -15.79
N SER A 236 7.56 -2.59 -16.39
CA SER A 236 8.95 -2.65 -15.89
C SER A 236 9.61 -1.27 -15.85
N LYS A 237 9.27 -0.35 -16.76
CA LYS A 237 9.73 1.05 -16.69
C LYS A 237 9.18 1.77 -15.46
N ILE A 238 7.87 1.67 -15.23
CA ILE A 238 7.20 2.26 -14.06
C ILE A 238 7.77 1.65 -12.78
N ALA A 239 7.89 0.33 -12.71
CA ALA A 239 8.43 -0.37 -11.55
C ALA A 239 9.89 0.03 -11.24
N THR A 240 10.72 0.27 -12.26
CA THR A 240 12.10 0.73 -12.03
C THR A 240 12.13 2.15 -11.45
N VAL A 241 11.30 3.05 -11.97
CA VAL A 241 11.18 4.42 -11.45
C VAL A 241 10.64 4.39 -10.02
N SER A 242 9.57 3.63 -9.77
CA SER A 242 9.02 3.44 -8.43
C SER A 242 10.05 2.86 -7.46
N LEU A 243 10.82 1.85 -7.86
CA LEU A 243 11.87 1.27 -7.02
C LEU A 243 12.91 2.33 -6.63
N VAL A 244 13.39 3.12 -7.59
CA VAL A 244 14.38 4.18 -7.32
C VAL A 244 13.78 5.24 -6.39
N VAL A 245 12.57 5.72 -6.67
CA VAL A 245 11.89 6.73 -5.84
C VAL A 245 11.69 6.20 -4.41
N VAL A 246 11.15 4.99 -4.26
CA VAL A 246 10.89 4.36 -2.95
C VAL A 246 12.19 4.09 -2.19
N ALA A 247 13.25 3.66 -2.86
CA ALA A 247 14.55 3.42 -2.23
C ALA A 247 15.20 4.73 -1.76
N VAL A 248 15.22 5.76 -2.59
CA VAL A 248 15.82 7.07 -2.25
C VAL A 248 15.04 7.74 -1.12
N THR A 249 13.71 7.81 -1.24
CA THR A 249 12.84 8.40 -0.21
C THR A 249 12.84 7.60 1.09
N GLY A 250 12.88 6.26 1.01
CA GLY A 250 12.97 5.39 2.17
C GLY A 250 14.29 5.55 2.92
N LEU A 251 15.40 5.65 2.18
CA LEU A 251 16.72 5.93 2.77
C LEU A 251 16.78 7.33 3.37
N PHE A 252 16.23 8.34 2.69
CA PHE A 252 16.16 9.72 3.19
C PHE A 252 15.34 9.80 4.48
N ASN A 253 14.14 9.24 4.50
CA ASN A 253 13.27 9.24 5.69
C ASN A 253 13.92 8.45 6.84
N GLY A 254 14.51 7.29 6.55
CA GLY A 254 15.22 6.48 7.54
C GLY A 254 16.46 7.16 8.14
N LEU A 255 17.27 7.79 7.30
CA LEU A 255 18.46 8.54 7.75
C LEU A 255 18.06 9.78 8.54
N LEU A 256 17.04 10.52 8.11
CA LEU A 256 16.54 11.68 8.85
C LEU A 256 16.09 11.26 10.25
N GLU A 257 15.29 10.20 10.35
CA GLU A 257 14.76 9.74 11.63
C GLU A 257 15.86 9.21 12.55
N LEU A 258 16.91 8.60 11.99
CA LEU A 258 18.05 8.09 12.75
C LEU A 258 19.07 9.17 13.18
N VAL A 259 19.30 10.18 12.34
CA VAL A 259 20.24 11.29 12.61
C VAL A 259 19.63 12.32 13.56
N LEU A 260 18.30 12.50 13.53
CA LEU A 260 17.61 13.50 14.35
C LEU A 260 17.24 12.99 15.75
N ASN A 261 17.43 11.71 16.06
CA ASN A 261 17.17 11.16 17.39
C ASN A 261 18.36 11.40 18.35
N PRO A 262 18.21 12.22 19.43
CA PRO A 262 19.30 12.54 20.34
C PRO A 262 19.62 11.46 21.39
N VAL A 263 18.89 10.33 21.39
CA VAL A 263 18.81 9.44 22.56
C VAL A 263 19.99 8.47 22.67
N VAL A 264 20.58 8.00 21.55
CA VAL A 264 21.72 7.07 21.59
C VAL A 264 22.65 7.26 20.38
N PRO A 265 23.97 7.42 20.58
CA PRO A 265 24.92 7.57 19.47
C PRO A 265 25.03 6.29 18.62
N PHE A 266 25.12 6.48 17.31
CA PHE A 266 25.35 5.44 16.30
C PHE A 266 26.69 4.71 16.58
N PRO A 267 26.78 3.36 16.57
CA PRO A 267 25.93 2.38 15.88
C PRO A 267 25.16 1.40 16.79
N GLN A 268 25.22 1.55 18.11
CA GLN A 268 24.62 0.57 19.04
C GLN A 268 23.09 0.59 19.04
N SER A 269 22.47 1.74 18.72
CA SER A 269 21.02 1.91 18.63
C SER A 269 20.34 1.05 17.57
N LEU A 270 21.05 0.59 16.53
CA LEU A 270 20.49 -0.22 15.44
C LEU A 270 20.04 -1.61 15.91
N PHE A 271 20.70 -2.16 16.92
CA PHE A 271 20.49 -3.53 17.38
C PHE A 271 19.82 -3.62 18.75
N THR A 272 19.71 -2.52 19.49
CA THR A 272 19.20 -2.51 20.87
C THR A 272 17.79 -1.92 21.00
N THR A 273 17.30 -1.15 20.03
CA THR A 273 15.94 -0.56 20.09
C THR A 273 14.97 -1.25 19.13
N GLY A 274 13.69 -1.34 19.52
CA GLY A 274 12.62 -1.89 18.67
C GLY A 274 12.46 -1.13 17.35
N TYR A 275 12.72 0.18 17.37
CA TYR A 275 12.73 1.03 16.18
C TYR A 275 13.86 0.67 15.21
N GLY A 276 15.10 0.46 15.71
CA GLY A 276 16.26 0.08 14.89
C GLY A 276 16.06 -1.27 14.17
N LEU A 277 15.46 -2.24 14.86
CA LEU A 277 15.11 -3.54 14.29
C LEU A 277 14.03 -3.43 13.20
N LEU A 278 13.01 -2.58 13.39
CA LEU A 278 11.98 -2.34 12.38
C LEU A 278 12.54 -1.63 11.13
N PHE A 279 13.45 -0.67 11.31
CA PHE A 279 14.14 -0.01 10.21
C PHE A 279 15.01 -1.01 9.42
N LEU A 280 15.81 -1.83 10.12
CA LEU A 280 16.61 -2.87 9.50
C LEU A 280 15.73 -3.87 8.72
N GLY A 281 14.59 -4.26 9.29
CA GLY A 281 13.59 -5.07 8.63
C GLY A 281 13.12 -4.46 7.30
N LYS A 282 12.77 -3.17 7.29
CA LYS A 282 12.43 -2.45 6.05
C LYS A 282 13.57 -2.40 5.05
N THR A 283 14.81 -2.17 5.49
CA THR A 283 15.98 -2.16 4.60
C THR A 283 16.23 -3.53 3.96
N VAL A 284 16.10 -4.61 4.74
CA VAL A 284 16.22 -5.98 4.23
C VAL A 284 15.10 -6.28 3.23
N CYS A 285 13.85 -5.92 3.55
CA CYS A 285 12.73 -6.06 2.60
C CYS A 285 13.02 -5.31 1.30
N ALA A 286 13.46 -4.05 1.37
CA ALA A 286 13.78 -3.26 0.18
C ALA A 286 14.90 -3.90 -0.66
N GLY A 287 15.96 -4.40 -0.02
CA GLY A 287 17.05 -5.12 -0.69
C GLY A 287 16.58 -6.40 -1.38
N LEU A 288 15.78 -7.22 -0.69
CA LEU A 288 15.20 -8.44 -1.25
C LEU A 288 14.34 -8.12 -2.47
N ILE A 289 13.44 -7.14 -2.36
CA ILE A 289 12.56 -6.77 -3.46
C ILE A 289 13.37 -6.24 -4.66
N ALA A 290 14.43 -5.43 -4.43
CA ALA A 290 15.30 -4.96 -5.51
C ALA A 290 15.98 -6.11 -6.27
N VAL A 291 16.44 -7.15 -5.55
CA VAL A 291 17.04 -8.36 -6.15
C VAL A 291 16.00 -9.15 -6.94
N LEU A 292 14.78 -9.33 -6.41
CA LEU A 292 13.68 -10.00 -7.09
C LEU A 292 13.28 -9.26 -8.38
N GLY A 293 13.12 -7.94 -8.31
CA GLY A 293 12.82 -7.09 -9.45
C GLY A 293 13.90 -7.13 -10.53
N ALA A 294 15.18 -7.11 -10.13
CA ALA A 294 16.31 -7.30 -11.04
C ALA A 294 16.26 -8.67 -11.73
N HIS A 295 15.95 -9.74 -10.98
CA HIS A 295 15.81 -11.09 -11.54
C HIS A 295 14.67 -11.16 -12.57
N ILE A 296 13.50 -10.60 -12.24
CA ILE A 296 12.35 -10.54 -13.15
C ILE A 296 12.73 -9.79 -14.43
N ARG A 297 13.37 -8.63 -14.30
CA ARG A 297 13.73 -7.78 -15.44
C ARG A 297 14.81 -8.43 -16.33
N TRP A 298 15.85 -9.01 -15.74
CA TRP A 298 17.03 -9.43 -16.51
C TRP A 298 16.92 -10.88 -16.99
N ARG A 299 16.22 -11.75 -16.26
CA ARG A 299 16.09 -13.18 -16.60
C ARG A 299 14.73 -13.58 -17.13
N LEU A 300 13.64 -13.04 -16.58
CA LEU A 300 12.28 -13.47 -16.94
C LEU A 300 11.71 -12.66 -18.11
N LEU A 301 11.93 -11.34 -18.14
CA LEU A 301 11.41 -10.45 -19.18
C LEU A 301 11.81 -10.90 -20.60
N PRO A 302 13.09 -11.23 -20.90
CA PRO A 302 13.47 -11.66 -22.26
C PRO A 302 12.77 -12.97 -22.68
N LYS A 303 12.55 -13.89 -21.75
CA LYS A 303 11.86 -15.17 -22.00
C LYS A 303 10.36 -14.95 -22.25
N ILE A 304 9.75 -14.00 -21.55
CA ILE A 304 8.33 -13.64 -21.72
C ILE A 304 8.10 -12.92 -23.05
N SER A 305 9.02 -12.05 -23.48
CA SER A 305 8.99 -11.45 -24.82
C SER A 305 9.07 -12.51 -25.93
N GLN A 306 9.74 -13.64 -25.66
CA GLN A 306 9.77 -14.82 -26.53
C GLN A 306 8.55 -15.75 -26.35
N HIS A 307 7.51 -15.34 -25.63
CA HIS A 307 6.29 -16.12 -25.35
C HIS A 307 6.52 -17.47 -24.63
N LYS A 308 7.68 -17.65 -23.98
CA LYS A 308 8.02 -18.86 -23.21
C LYS A 308 7.28 -18.87 -21.88
N VAL A 309 6.93 -20.06 -21.41
CA VAL A 309 6.36 -20.26 -20.07
C VAL A 309 7.46 -20.01 -19.05
N THR A 310 7.18 -19.18 -18.05
CA THR A 310 8.12 -18.83 -16.98
C THR A 310 7.42 -18.86 -15.63
N ALA A 311 8.20 -18.94 -14.56
CA ALA A 311 7.71 -18.87 -13.18
C ALA A 311 7.33 -17.44 -12.72
N ILE A 312 7.07 -16.51 -13.65
CA ILE A 312 6.87 -15.08 -13.35
C ILE A 312 5.80 -14.83 -12.28
N VAL A 313 4.71 -15.61 -12.31
CA VAL A 313 3.63 -15.53 -11.32
C VAL A 313 4.14 -15.87 -9.92
N GLN A 314 4.98 -16.89 -9.76
CA GLN A 314 5.52 -17.29 -8.45
C GLN A 314 6.49 -16.24 -7.90
N TRP A 315 7.38 -15.73 -8.74
CA TRP A 315 8.32 -14.67 -8.36
C TRP A 315 7.59 -13.38 -7.98
N ALA A 316 6.56 -13.01 -8.74
CA ALA A 316 5.78 -11.82 -8.43
C ALA A 316 4.86 -11.99 -7.21
N ILE A 317 4.32 -13.19 -6.95
CA ILE A 317 3.60 -13.47 -5.70
C ILE A 317 4.56 -13.30 -4.51
N LEU A 318 5.78 -13.83 -4.61
CA LEU A 318 6.80 -13.66 -3.57
C LEU A 318 7.12 -12.17 -3.35
N GLU A 319 7.34 -11.42 -4.43
CA GLU A 319 7.62 -9.99 -4.39
C GLU A 319 6.48 -9.20 -3.71
N VAL A 320 5.23 -9.43 -4.12
CA VAL A 320 4.03 -8.80 -3.54
C VAL A 320 3.82 -9.21 -2.07
N THR A 321 4.18 -10.44 -1.70
CA THR A 321 4.10 -10.90 -0.30
C THR A 321 5.10 -10.15 0.58
N ILE A 322 6.34 -9.97 0.10
CA ILE A 322 7.36 -9.20 0.83
C ILE A 322 6.98 -7.72 0.92
N MET A 323 6.40 -7.15 -0.14
CA MET A 323 5.82 -5.81 -0.09
C MET A 323 4.72 -5.74 0.98
N GLY A 324 3.81 -6.72 1.02
CA GLY A 324 2.79 -6.83 2.07
C GLY A 324 3.41 -6.75 3.46
N VAL A 325 4.44 -7.55 3.75
CA VAL A 325 5.17 -7.49 5.02
C VAL A 325 5.70 -6.09 5.30
N ALA A 326 6.28 -5.41 4.31
CA ALA A 326 6.77 -4.04 4.45
C ALA A 326 5.64 -3.03 4.76
N PHE A 327 4.44 -3.18 4.16
CA PHE A 327 3.26 -2.38 4.51
C PHE A 327 2.86 -2.61 5.98
N GLY A 328 2.77 -3.87 6.41
CA GLY A 328 2.41 -4.20 7.79
C GLY A 328 3.41 -3.66 8.83
N LEU A 329 4.71 -3.79 8.54
CA LEU A 329 5.77 -3.21 9.36
C LEU A 329 5.70 -1.68 9.38
N ALA A 330 5.38 -1.03 8.26
CA ALA A 330 5.26 0.42 8.19
C ALA A 330 4.13 0.97 9.06
N VAL A 331 2.99 0.28 9.10
CA VAL A 331 1.84 0.66 9.93
C VAL A 331 2.22 0.63 11.41
N VAL A 332 2.93 -0.41 11.86
CA VAL A 332 3.37 -0.47 13.27
C VAL A 332 4.45 0.56 13.55
N LEU A 333 5.40 0.76 12.63
CA LEU A 333 6.46 1.75 12.79
C LEU A 333 5.90 3.17 12.97
N SER A 334 4.85 3.55 12.21
CA SER A 334 4.22 4.87 12.35
C SER A 334 3.59 5.14 13.73
N ARG A 335 3.45 4.09 14.56
CA ARG A 335 2.89 4.14 15.91
C ARG A 335 3.92 3.79 16.99
N ALA A 336 5.09 3.29 16.59
CA ALA A 336 6.13 2.94 17.54
C ALA A 336 6.70 4.23 18.14
N PRO A 337 6.76 4.34 19.48
CA PRO A 337 7.43 5.46 20.11
C PRO A 337 8.90 5.42 19.73
N VAL A 338 9.43 6.59 19.38
CA VAL A 338 10.87 6.80 19.21
C VAL A 338 11.45 6.90 20.62
N SER A 339 11.75 5.74 21.21
CA SER A 339 12.37 5.60 22.52
C SER A 339 13.78 5.04 22.39
#